data_AF-G1XSP7-F1
#
_entry.id   AF-G1XSP7-F1
#
_cell.length_a   1.000
_cell.length_b   1.000
_cell.length_c   1.000
_cell.angle_alpha   90.00
_cell.angle_beta   90.00
_cell.angle_gamma   90.00
#
_symmetry.space_group_name_H-M   'P 1'
#
loop_
_entity.id
_entity.type
_entity.pdbx_description
1 polymer ?
#
loop_
_entity_poly.entity_id
_entity_poly.type
_entity_poly.pdbx_seq_one_letter_code
_entity_poly.pdbx_strand_id
1 'polypeptide(L)'
;MKFTLFAPIAMLAASVAAIPMSSSGSSLAASGQEAVPQNFYEQFTKRQAKMSPKDFAIRRAERFNATTERIDFLKSIPDDTFQKMADNDRKLHQATRALWNGTIPDMAALPTAFTPPPGGFPRGNGTRRGGPRGRFGRFGPGGPGGPGGPGGPDGPARTGERPSMRDFFVRMAEFRGASAETIEKLKTTDESEFTGLRDLNTKDKFVKEATLMGLDDKVTFFGTVPQAIYDELDTLKTKTRAAHEDLRNGKVPTL
;
A
#
# COMPACT_ATOMS: atom_id res chain seq x y z
N MET A 1 35.45 -55.74 -11.55
CA MET A 1 35.97 -54.50 -12.15
C MET A 1 36.18 -53.48 -11.05
N LYS A 2 37.11 -52.54 -11.28
CA LYS A 2 37.88 -51.74 -10.32
C LYS A 2 37.06 -50.96 -9.28
N PHE A 3 37.57 -50.97 -8.05
CA PHE A 3 37.23 -50.09 -6.93
C PHE A 3 37.70 -48.65 -7.19
N THR A 4 36.92 -47.65 -6.79
CA THR A 4 37.43 -46.32 -6.46
C THR A 4 36.76 -45.81 -5.18
N LEU A 5 37.57 -45.80 -4.11
CA LEU A 5 37.41 -45.04 -2.88
C LEU A 5 37.32 -43.54 -3.19
N PHE A 6 36.47 -42.81 -2.47
CA PHE A 6 36.75 -41.43 -2.10
C PHE A 6 36.45 -41.22 -0.61
N ALA A 7 37.41 -40.57 0.04
CA ALA A 7 37.58 -40.42 1.48
C ALA A 7 36.65 -39.37 2.11
N PRO A 8 36.44 -39.41 3.45
CA PRO A 8 35.66 -38.43 4.18
C PRO A 8 36.45 -37.14 4.43
N ILE A 9 35.82 -35.98 4.21
CA ILE A 9 36.38 -34.67 4.57
C ILE A 9 36.11 -34.41 6.06
N ALA A 10 37.20 -34.21 6.78
CA ALA A 10 37.25 -33.93 8.20
C ALA A 10 36.75 -32.52 8.54
N MET A 11 36.23 -32.40 9.76
CA MET A 11 35.79 -31.17 10.42
C MET A 11 36.89 -30.11 10.50
N LEU A 12 36.48 -28.84 10.43
CA LEU A 12 37.23 -27.72 10.99
C LEU A 12 36.28 -26.85 11.80
N ALA A 13 36.35 -27.02 13.12
CA ALA A 13 35.70 -26.16 14.10
C ALA A 13 36.48 -24.84 14.17
N ALA A 14 35.85 -23.74 13.76
CA ALA A 14 36.38 -22.40 13.95
C ALA A 14 35.83 -21.83 15.27
N SER A 15 36.70 -21.77 16.27
CA SER A 15 36.48 -21.07 17.54
C SER A 15 36.45 -19.55 17.28
N VAL A 16 35.27 -18.95 17.27
CA VAL A 16 35.14 -17.48 17.24
C VAL A 16 35.23 -16.97 18.67
N ALA A 17 36.34 -16.31 18.98
CA ALA A 17 36.52 -15.57 20.22
C ALA A 17 35.49 -14.43 20.31
N ALA A 18 34.78 -14.38 21.45
CA ALA A 18 33.87 -13.30 21.77
C ALA A 18 34.65 -11.99 21.98
N ILE A 19 34.41 -11.01 21.12
CA ILE A 19 34.87 -9.62 21.31
C ILE A 19 33.88 -8.95 22.26
N PRO A 20 34.30 -8.44 23.44
CA PRO A 20 33.42 -7.64 24.28
C PRO A 20 33.16 -6.30 23.59
N MET A 21 31.96 -6.13 23.03
CA MET A 21 31.50 -4.83 22.55
C MET A 21 31.23 -3.94 23.76
N SER A 22 32.10 -2.95 23.94
CA SER A 22 31.90 -1.82 24.84
C SER A 22 30.59 -1.11 24.51
N SER A 23 29.62 -1.22 25.41
CA SER A 23 28.36 -0.48 25.36
C SER A 23 28.57 0.95 25.82
N SER A 24 29.08 1.80 24.93
CA SER A 24 29.04 3.25 25.13
C SER A 24 27.62 3.74 24.93
N GLY A 25 26.88 3.86 26.04
CA GLY A 25 25.56 4.46 26.10
C GLY A 25 25.62 5.92 25.64
N SER A 26 25.14 6.17 24.43
CA SER A 26 24.80 7.52 23.97
C SER A 26 23.35 7.80 24.35
N SER A 27 23.17 8.44 25.51
CA SER A 27 21.90 9.02 25.92
C SER A 27 21.64 10.28 25.10
N LEU A 28 21.18 10.10 23.86
CA LEU A 28 20.58 11.18 23.08
C LEU A 28 19.15 11.38 23.56
N ALA A 29 19.00 12.46 24.34
CA ALA A 29 17.75 12.96 24.88
C ALA A 29 16.65 13.00 23.81
N ALA A 30 15.58 12.24 24.08
CA ALA A 30 14.33 12.26 23.34
C ALA A 30 13.69 13.65 23.45
N SER A 31 13.89 14.47 22.42
CA SER A 31 13.13 15.72 22.25
C SER A 31 11.71 15.36 21.81
N GLY A 32 10.77 15.59 22.73
CA GLY A 32 9.33 15.79 22.53
C GLY A 32 8.70 15.24 21.24
N GLN A 33 8.55 13.92 21.16
CA GLN A 33 7.49 13.34 20.33
C GLN A 33 6.16 13.56 21.07
N GLU A 34 5.40 14.59 20.70
CA GLU A 34 3.98 14.62 21.02
C GLU A 34 3.36 13.37 20.39
N ALA A 35 3.04 12.40 21.24
CA ALA A 35 2.24 11.25 20.87
C ALA A 35 0.95 11.79 20.23
N VAL A 36 0.76 11.51 18.94
CA VAL A 36 -0.49 11.81 18.26
C VAL A 36 -1.61 11.22 19.13
N PRO A 37 -2.56 12.04 19.63
CA PRO A 37 -3.55 11.57 20.57
C PRO A 37 -4.25 10.34 20.02
N GLN A 38 -4.24 9.24 20.80
CA GLN A 38 -4.84 7.95 20.46
C GLN A 38 -6.29 8.08 19.94
N ASN A 39 -6.99 9.13 20.37
CA ASN A 39 -8.34 9.51 19.97
C ASN A 39 -8.51 9.94 18.50
N PHE A 40 -7.46 10.39 17.81
CA PHE A 40 -7.59 10.89 16.42
C PHE A 40 -7.91 9.76 15.43
N TYR A 41 -7.21 8.62 15.55
CA TYR A 41 -7.42 7.49 14.66
C TYR A 41 -8.74 6.75 14.93
N GLU A 42 -9.17 6.68 16.19
CA GLU A 42 -10.50 6.17 16.53
C GLU A 42 -11.62 7.05 15.96
N GLN A 43 -11.48 8.38 16.04
CA GLN A 43 -12.47 9.28 15.45
C GLN A 43 -12.46 9.21 13.92
N PHE A 44 -11.30 9.03 13.28
CA PHE A 44 -11.21 8.91 11.82
C PHE A 44 -11.82 7.59 11.31
N THR A 45 -11.56 6.47 11.99
CA THR A 45 -12.16 5.16 11.66
C THR A 45 -13.66 5.11 11.98
N LYS A 46 -14.10 5.67 13.12
CA LYS A 46 -15.54 5.82 13.46
C LYS A 46 -16.29 6.73 12.48
N ARG A 47 -15.65 7.75 11.90
CA ARG A 47 -16.26 8.62 10.88
C ARG A 47 -16.33 7.97 9.49
N GLN A 48 -15.34 7.15 9.11
CA GLN A 48 -15.39 6.38 7.86
C GLN A 48 -16.40 5.22 7.93
N ALA A 49 -16.65 4.67 9.11
CA ALA A 49 -17.60 3.57 9.32
C ALA A 49 -19.09 3.92 9.07
N LYS A 50 -19.42 5.18 8.74
CA LYS A 50 -20.81 5.63 8.53
C LYS A 50 -21.22 5.88 7.08
N MET A 51 -20.30 5.80 6.12
CA MET A 51 -20.60 6.18 4.73
C MET A 51 -20.63 4.95 3.84
N SER A 52 -21.74 4.75 3.11
CA SER A 52 -21.83 3.66 2.13
C SER A 52 -20.79 3.84 1.01
N PRO A 53 -20.36 2.77 0.32
CA PRO A 53 -19.47 2.89 -0.83
C PRO A 53 -20.00 3.83 -1.92
N LYS A 54 -21.33 3.88 -2.10
CA LYS A 54 -22.00 4.81 -3.03
C LYS A 54 -21.88 6.26 -2.57
N ASP A 55 -22.21 6.56 -1.31
CA ASP A 55 -22.10 7.91 -0.76
C ASP A 55 -20.66 8.42 -0.83
N PHE A 56 -19.68 7.53 -0.60
CA PHE A 56 -18.27 7.86 -0.76
C PHE A 56 -17.93 8.23 -2.21
N ALA A 57 -18.44 7.47 -3.18
CA ALA A 57 -18.23 7.76 -4.61
C ALA A 57 -18.87 9.09 -5.02
N ILE A 58 -20.09 9.38 -4.58
CA ILE A 58 -20.80 10.65 -4.85
C ILE A 58 -20.04 11.82 -4.23
N ARG A 59 -19.73 11.75 -2.93
CA ARG A 59 -18.99 12.80 -2.23
C ARG A 59 -17.61 13.05 -2.83
N ARG A 60 -16.96 12.00 -3.32
CA ARG A 60 -15.70 12.12 -4.06
C ARG A 60 -15.92 12.87 -5.37
N ALA A 61 -16.94 12.52 -6.15
CA ALA A 61 -17.26 13.20 -7.40
C ALA A 61 -17.56 14.69 -7.18
N GLU A 62 -18.36 15.03 -6.17
CA GLU A 62 -18.66 16.41 -5.76
C GLU A 62 -17.38 17.17 -5.38
N ARG A 63 -16.49 16.56 -4.58
CA ARG A 63 -15.22 17.17 -4.17
C ARG A 63 -14.30 17.48 -5.36
N PHE A 64 -14.41 16.72 -6.45
CA PHE A 64 -13.64 16.91 -7.68
C PHE A 64 -14.43 17.67 -8.75
N ASN A 65 -15.50 18.39 -8.37
CA ASN A 65 -16.33 19.21 -9.26
C ASN A 65 -16.83 18.44 -10.50
N ALA A 66 -17.25 17.18 -10.33
CA ALA A 66 -17.91 16.43 -11.39
C ALA A 66 -19.20 17.14 -11.82
N THR A 67 -19.64 16.92 -13.07
CA THR A 67 -20.88 17.49 -13.60
C THR A 67 -22.11 16.99 -12.83
N THR A 68 -23.19 17.77 -12.82
CA THR A 68 -24.46 17.36 -12.17
C THR A 68 -25.00 16.06 -12.77
N GLU A 69 -24.97 15.94 -14.10
CA GLU A 69 -25.34 14.71 -14.82
C GLU A 69 -24.55 13.49 -14.33
N ARG A 70 -23.25 13.68 -14.05
CA ARG A 70 -22.39 12.61 -13.53
C ARG A 70 -22.78 12.22 -12.11
N ILE A 71 -23.09 13.20 -11.26
CA ILE A 71 -23.52 12.94 -9.88
C ILE A 71 -24.88 12.22 -9.87
N ASP A 72 -25.82 12.65 -10.71
CA ASP A 72 -27.15 12.04 -10.82
C ASP A 72 -27.08 10.62 -11.39
N PHE A 73 -26.19 10.38 -12.35
CA PHE A 73 -25.85 9.03 -12.80
C PHE A 73 -25.32 8.15 -11.65
N LEU A 74 -24.41 8.65 -10.81
CA LEU A 74 -23.91 7.86 -9.66
C LEU A 74 -25.02 7.59 -8.63
N LYS A 75 -25.97 8.51 -8.45
CA LYS A 75 -27.13 8.33 -7.56
C LYS A 75 -28.11 7.28 -8.09
N SER A 76 -28.25 7.13 -9.41
CA SER A 76 -29.18 6.18 -10.02
C SER A 76 -28.72 4.72 -9.95
N ILE A 77 -27.41 4.48 -9.79
CA ILE A 77 -26.85 3.13 -9.64
C ILE A 77 -27.25 2.53 -8.28
N PRO A 78 -27.71 1.26 -8.22
CA PRO A 78 -28.01 0.59 -6.96
C PRO A 78 -26.82 0.49 -6.00
N ASP A 79 -27.08 0.60 -4.70
CA ASP A 79 -26.05 0.53 -3.65
C ASP A 79 -25.30 -0.82 -3.66
N ASP A 80 -26.00 -1.91 -3.99
CA ASP A 80 -25.43 -3.26 -4.13
C ASP A 80 -24.29 -3.31 -5.16
N THR A 81 -24.39 -2.56 -6.26
CA THR A 81 -23.34 -2.49 -7.27
C THR A 81 -22.06 -1.88 -6.69
N PHE A 82 -22.16 -0.79 -5.93
CA PHE A 82 -21.01 -0.19 -5.28
C PHE A 82 -20.46 -1.06 -4.16
N GLN A 83 -21.31 -1.80 -3.46
CA GLN A 83 -20.87 -2.75 -2.44
C GLN A 83 -20.04 -3.88 -3.06
N LYS A 84 -20.51 -4.49 -4.15
CA LYS A 84 -19.77 -5.53 -4.90
C LYS A 84 -18.43 -5.02 -5.42
N MET A 85 -18.36 -3.79 -5.93
CA MET A 85 -17.09 -3.17 -6.32
C MET A 85 -16.13 -3.05 -5.14
N ALA A 86 -16.62 -2.51 -4.01
CA ALA A 86 -15.82 -2.31 -2.82
C ALA A 86 -15.30 -3.64 -2.24
N ASP A 87 -16.10 -4.69 -2.30
CA ASP A 87 -15.75 -6.03 -1.84
C ASP A 87 -14.68 -6.66 -2.74
N ASN A 88 -14.80 -6.53 -4.06
CA ASN A 88 -13.78 -6.97 -5.02
C ASN A 88 -12.45 -6.22 -4.84
N ASP A 89 -12.50 -4.89 -4.75
CA ASP A 89 -11.32 -4.03 -4.49
C ASP A 89 -10.63 -4.43 -3.18
N ARG A 90 -11.42 -4.69 -2.12
CA ARG A 90 -10.90 -5.13 -0.82
C ARG A 90 -10.26 -6.51 -0.89
N LYS A 91 -10.93 -7.48 -1.51
CA LYS A 91 -10.42 -8.85 -1.66
C LYS A 91 -9.09 -8.83 -2.41
N LEU A 92 -9.01 -8.08 -3.52
CA LEU A 92 -7.77 -7.90 -4.28
C LEU A 92 -6.65 -7.26 -3.45
N HIS A 93 -6.97 -6.20 -2.69
CA HIS A 93 -6.00 -5.55 -1.81
C HIS A 93 -5.49 -6.47 -0.69
N GLN A 94 -6.38 -7.22 -0.03
CA GLN A 94 -6.04 -8.13 1.05
C GLN A 94 -5.18 -9.30 0.55
N ALA A 95 -5.57 -9.93 -0.55
CA ALA A 95 -4.81 -11.01 -1.17
C ALA A 95 -3.41 -10.53 -1.60
N THR A 96 -3.33 -9.39 -2.28
CA THR A 96 -2.06 -8.78 -2.67
C THR A 96 -1.17 -8.52 -1.45
N ARG A 97 -1.74 -7.94 -0.39
CA ARG A 97 -1.00 -7.67 0.86
C ARG A 97 -0.53 -8.96 1.53
N ALA A 98 -1.37 -10.00 1.59
CA ALA A 98 -1.02 -11.30 2.15
C ALA A 98 0.16 -11.91 1.39
N LEU A 99 0.13 -11.90 0.06
CA LEU A 99 1.22 -12.40 -0.78
C LEU A 99 2.52 -11.62 -0.54
N TRP A 100 2.46 -10.28 -0.49
CA TRP A 100 3.66 -9.48 -0.17
C TRP A 100 4.18 -9.72 1.26
N ASN A 101 3.33 -10.08 2.21
CA ASN A 101 3.74 -10.49 3.55
C ASN A 101 4.36 -11.90 3.60
N GLY A 102 4.34 -12.67 2.50
CA GLY A 102 4.83 -14.04 2.48
C GLY A 102 3.80 -15.07 2.96
N THR A 103 2.51 -14.74 2.91
CA THR A 103 1.41 -15.63 3.30
C THR A 103 0.54 -15.94 2.08
N ILE A 104 0.24 -17.22 1.84
CA ILE A 104 -0.67 -17.65 0.77
C ILE A 104 -2.10 -17.36 1.26
N PRO A 105 -2.86 -16.46 0.61
CA PRO A 105 -4.21 -16.15 1.03
C PRO A 105 -5.18 -17.29 0.68
N ASP A 106 -6.10 -17.59 1.58
CA ASP A 106 -7.30 -18.36 1.25
C ASP A 106 -8.33 -17.42 0.65
N MET A 107 -8.44 -17.44 -0.69
CA MET A 107 -9.30 -16.53 -1.44
C MET A 107 -10.79 -16.70 -1.11
N ALA A 108 -11.23 -17.87 -0.62
CA ALA A 108 -12.62 -18.10 -0.23
C ALA A 108 -12.92 -17.49 1.15
N ALA A 109 -11.92 -17.46 2.05
CA ALA A 109 -12.06 -16.95 3.40
C ALA A 109 -11.75 -15.45 3.54
N LEU A 110 -11.31 -14.77 2.48
CA LEU A 110 -11.02 -13.34 2.54
C LEU A 110 -12.30 -12.53 2.83
N PRO A 111 -12.29 -11.68 3.87
CA PRO A 111 -13.48 -10.92 4.26
C PRO A 111 -13.86 -9.91 3.16
N THR A 112 -15.03 -10.15 2.56
CA THR A 112 -15.62 -9.30 1.52
C THR A 112 -16.38 -8.13 2.14
N ALA A 113 -17.30 -8.40 3.07
CA ALA A 113 -18.11 -7.36 3.71
C ALA A 113 -17.29 -6.35 4.53
N PHE A 114 -17.82 -5.11 4.68
CA PHE A 114 -17.30 -4.12 5.64
C PHE A 114 -17.70 -4.56 7.06
N THR A 115 -17.32 -5.76 7.45
CA THR A 115 -17.36 -6.17 8.84
C THR A 115 -16.08 -5.61 9.44
N PRO A 116 -16.13 -4.53 10.26
CA PRO A 116 -14.97 -4.18 11.07
C PRO A 116 -14.56 -5.45 11.82
N PRO A 117 -13.28 -5.84 11.80
CA PRO A 117 -12.86 -7.07 12.45
C PRO A 117 -13.36 -7.06 13.90
N PRO A 118 -13.93 -8.15 14.43
CA PRO A 118 -14.27 -8.23 15.85
C PRO A 118 -13.00 -8.01 16.65
N GLY A 119 -12.88 -6.87 17.32
CA GLY A 119 -11.66 -6.43 18.02
C GLY A 119 -10.93 -5.20 17.44
N GLY A 120 -11.41 -4.62 16.33
CA GLY A 120 -10.78 -3.45 15.72
C GLY A 120 -9.50 -3.80 14.95
N PHE A 121 -9.04 -2.87 14.09
CA PHE A 121 -7.83 -3.10 13.29
C PHE A 121 -6.61 -3.38 14.19
N PRO A 122 -5.80 -4.42 13.91
CA PRO A 122 -4.59 -4.67 14.68
C PRO A 122 -3.72 -3.42 14.64
N ARG A 123 -3.42 -2.88 15.83
CA ARG A 123 -2.52 -1.75 16.03
C ARG A 123 -1.20 -2.11 15.35
N GLY A 124 -0.92 -1.52 14.19
CA GLY A 124 0.40 -1.66 13.58
C GLY A 124 1.43 -1.17 14.58
N ASN A 125 2.35 -2.04 14.99
CA ASN A 125 3.44 -1.69 15.89
C ASN A 125 4.16 -0.48 15.29
N GLY A 126 4.02 0.67 15.97
CA GLY A 126 4.49 1.95 15.49
C GLY A 126 6.00 2.04 15.56
N THR A 127 6.69 1.66 14.49
CA THR A 127 8.07 2.07 14.18
C THR A 127 8.14 2.91 12.89
N ARG A 128 7.04 3.58 12.51
CA ARG A 128 7.07 4.55 11.41
C ARG A 128 7.82 5.81 11.82
N ARG A 129 9.13 5.78 11.53
CA ARG A 129 10.08 6.88 11.36
C ARG A 129 9.37 8.13 10.82
N GLY A 130 9.09 9.09 11.70
CA GLY A 130 8.53 10.39 11.35
C GLY A 130 9.54 11.22 10.55
N GLY A 131 9.17 11.63 9.35
CA GLY A 131 9.92 12.64 8.59
C GLY A 131 9.82 14.02 9.26
N PRO A 132 10.81 14.91 9.07
CA PRO A 132 10.88 16.21 9.72
C PRO A 132 9.79 17.12 9.16
N ARG A 133 8.75 17.41 9.94
CA ARG A 133 7.85 18.54 9.69
C ARG A 133 8.22 19.68 10.61
N GLY A 134 8.65 20.77 10.00
CA GLY A 134 8.99 22.02 10.67
C GLY A 134 7.81 22.63 11.43
N ARG A 135 8.10 22.98 12.68
CA ARG A 135 7.89 24.32 13.27
C ARG A 135 6.56 25.01 12.97
N PHE A 136 5.52 24.65 13.72
CA PHE A 136 4.48 25.61 14.12
C PHE A 136 4.23 25.49 15.62
N GLY A 137 4.87 26.38 16.39
CA GLY A 137 4.33 26.78 17.68
C GLY A 137 3.39 27.96 17.45
N ARG A 138 2.16 27.89 17.96
CA ARG A 138 1.63 28.81 18.99
C ARG A 138 0.18 28.46 19.34
N PHE A 139 -0.05 28.35 20.64
CA PHE A 139 -1.30 28.17 21.36
C PHE A 139 -2.40 29.19 21.04
N GLY A 140 -3.66 28.76 21.17
CA GLY A 140 -4.84 29.62 21.43
C GLY A 140 -6.16 28.83 21.48
N PRO A 141 -6.98 28.94 22.54
CA PRO A 141 -8.27 28.26 22.65
C PRO A 141 -9.41 29.10 22.06
N GLY A 142 -10.38 28.44 21.40
CA GLY A 142 -11.76 28.91 21.23
C GLY A 142 -12.00 30.12 20.30
N GLY A 143 -12.51 29.85 19.11
CA GLY A 143 -13.21 30.84 18.28
C GLY A 143 -14.27 30.16 17.40
N PRO A 144 -15.49 30.72 17.27
CA PRO A 144 -16.53 30.17 16.42
C PRO A 144 -16.13 30.20 14.94
N GLY A 145 -16.52 29.17 14.20
CA GLY A 145 -16.18 29.00 12.79
C GLY A 145 -16.60 30.20 11.95
N GLY A 146 -15.60 30.93 11.45
CA GLY A 146 -15.79 31.99 10.48
C GLY A 146 -16.18 31.42 9.10
N PRO A 147 -17.00 32.16 8.32
CA PRO A 147 -17.38 31.78 6.96
C PRO A 147 -16.15 31.78 6.05
N GLY A 148 -16.15 30.87 5.08
CA GLY A 148 -15.04 30.64 4.15
C GLY A 148 -14.49 31.93 3.55
N GLY A 149 -13.26 32.25 3.91
CA GLY A 149 -12.51 33.35 3.29
C GLY A 149 -12.20 33.03 1.82
N PRO A 150 -12.27 34.03 0.93
CA PRO A 150 -11.88 33.89 -0.47
C PRO A 150 -10.38 33.63 -0.57
N GLY A 151 -9.99 32.92 -1.63
CA GLY A 151 -8.66 32.40 -1.88
C GLY A 151 -7.53 33.31 -1.43
N GLY A 152 -6.68 32.79 -0.55
CA GLY A 152 -5.40 33.41 -0.26
C GLY A 152 -4.55 33.53 -1.53
N PRO A 153 -3.76 34.62 -1.66
CA PRO A 153 -3.03 34.97 -2.86
C PRO A 153 -1.86 34.00 -3.08
N ASP A 154 -1.72 33.55 -4.33
CA ASP A 154 -0.44 33.23 -4.99
C ASP A 154 0.62 32.50 -4.15
N GLY A 155 0.21 31.43 -3.45
CA GLY A 155 1.14 30.31 -3.31
C GLY A 155 1.44 29.82 -4.72
N PRO A 156 2.71 29.68 -5.15
CA PRO A 156 3.01 29.20 -6.50
C PRO A 156 2.18 27.95 -6.68
N ALA A 157 1.34 27.93 -7.72
CA ALA A 157 0.60 26.75 -8.11
C ALA A 157 1.60 25.62 -7.98
N ARG A 158 1.36 24.66 -7.07
CA ARG A 158 2.13 23.43 -7.09
C ARG A 158 1.79 22.87 -8.46
N THR A 159 2.64 23.16 -9.44
CA THR A 159 2.89 22.39 -10.65
C THR A 159 3.46 21.08 -10.13
N GLY A 160 2.64 20.37 -9.35
CA GLY A 160 2.95 19.08 -8.78
C GLY A 160 2.83 18.16 -9.96
N GLU A 161 3.91 18.11 -10.74
CA GLU A 161 4.13 17.07 -11.72
C GLU A 161 3.74 15.76 -11.05
N ARG A 162 2.83 15.04 -11.71
CA ARG A 162 2.39 13.75 -11.19
C ARG A 162 3.67 12.91 -11.03
N PRO A 163 3.93 12.31 -9.85
CA PRO A 163 5.11 11.50 -9.65
C PRO A 163 5.23 10.49 -10.78
N SER A 164 6.43 10.35 -11.34
CA SER A 164 6.69 9.36 -12.39
C SER A 164 6.42 7.95 -11.86
N MET A 165 6.26 6.97 -12.75
CA MET A 165 6.12 5.57 -12.32
C MET A 165 7.35 5.09 -11.56
N ARG A 166 8.53 5.58 -11.95
CA ARG A 166 9.79 5.37 -11.24
C ARG A 166 9.74 5.93 -9.81
N ASP A 167 9.30 7.18 -9.62
CA ASP A 167 9.22 7.79 -8.28
C ASP A 167 8.27 7.02 -7.37
N PHE A 168 7.15 6.54 -7.92
CA PHE A 168 6.24 5.67 -7.19
C PHE A 168 6.92 4.36 -6.76
N PHE A 169 7.69 3.74 -7.67
CA PHE A 169 8.39 2.48 -7.38
C PHE A 169 9.50 2.66 -6.34
N VAL A 170 10.27 3.74 -6.42
CA VAL A 170 11.30 4.10 -5.43
C VAL A 170 10.68 4.23 -4.03
N ARG A 171 9.56 4.97 -3.91
CA ARG A 171 8.84 5.09 -2.63
C ARG A 171 8.30 3.74 -2.13
N MET A 172 7.85 2.88 -3.04
CA MET A 172 7.37 1.53 -2.69
C MET A 172 8.52 0.64 -2.20
N ALA A 173 9.69 0.70 -2.83
CA ALA A 173 10.89 -0.02 -2.44
C ALA A 173 11.40 0.46 -1.06
N GLU A 174 11.46 1.78 -0.83
CA GLU A 174 11.76 2.37 0.48
C GLU A 174 10.81 1.88 1.57
N PHE A 175 9.50 1.91 1.29
CA PHE A 175 8.48 1.45 2.23
C PHE A 175 8.60 -0.04 2.56
N ARG A 176 9.13 -0.84 1.64
CA ARG A 176 9.34 -2.28 1.79
C ARG A 176 10.70 -2.65 2.35
N GLY A 177 11.56 -1.66 2.64
CA GLY A 177 12.87 -1.89 3.22
C GLY A 177 13.93 -2.37 2.22
N ALA A 178 13.81 -2.00 0.95
CA ALA A 178 14.89 -2.22 -0.02
C ALA A 178 16.19 -1.54 0.43
N SER A 179 17.33 -2.11 0.06
CA SER A 179 18.65 -1.55 0.40
C SER A 179 18.86 -0.19 -0.27
N ALA A 180 19.72 0.65 0.32
CA ALA A 180 20.07 1.96 -0.24
C ALA A 180 20.66 1.82 -1.65
N GLU A 181 21.48 0.78 -1.89
CA GLU A 181 22.05 0.47 -3.20
C GLU A 181 20.97 0.18 -4.25
N THR A 182 19.97 -0.61 -3.89
CA THR A 182 18.84 -0.88 -4.78
C THR A 182 18.03 0.38 -5.05
N ILE A 183 17.79 1.22 -4.04
CA ILE A 183 17.07 2.49 -4.21
C ILE A 183 17.80 3.40 -5.21
N GLU A 184 19.12 3.54 -5.11
CA GLU A 184 19.92 4.32 -6.07
C GLU A 184 19.87 3.71 -7.48
N LYS A 185 19.94 2.38 -7.59
CA LYS A 185 19.75 1.69 -8.87
C LYS A 185 18.37 1.95 -9.48
N LEU A 186 17.31 1.97 -8.68
CA LEU A 186 15.95 2.24 -9.15
C LEU A 186 15.76 3.67 -9.65
N LYS A 187 16.45 4.65 -9.06
CA LYS A 187 16.43 6.05 -9.51
C LYS A 187 17.08 6.22 -10.89
N THR A 188 18.09 5.41 -11.20
CA THR A 188 18.81 5.45 -12.49
C THR A 188 18.24 4.51 -13.55
N THR A 189 17.34 3.60 -13.17
CA THR A 189 16.65 2.70 -14.10
C THR A 189 15.72 3.48 -15.03
N ASP A 190 15.66 3.07 -16.29
CA ASP A 190 14.82 3.69 -17.31
C ASP A 190 13.32 3.56 -16.99
N GLU A 191 12.52 4.59 -17.34
CA GLU A 191 11.10 4.60 -17.02
C GLU A 191 10.32 3.49 -17.75
N SER A 192 10.77 3.05 -18.93
CA SER A 192 10.13 2.00 -19.72
C SER A 192 10.08 0.65 -19.00
N GLU A 193 11.05 0.37 -18.12
CA GLU A 193 11.06 -0.84 -17.30
C GLU A 193 9.87 -0.88 -16.32
N PHE A 194 9.43 0.28 -15.83
CA PHE A 194 8.33 0.41 -14.88
C PHE A 194 6.97 0.50 -15.56
N THR A 195 6.89 1.04 -16.77
CA THR A 195 5.62 1.13 -17.51
C THR A 195 5.15 -0.25 -17.95
N GLY A 196 6.07 -1.11 -18.41
CA GLY A 196 5.77 -2.48 -18.81
C GLY A 196 5.25 -3.39 -17.68
N LEU A 197 5.51 -3.06 -16.40
CA LEU A 197 4.99 -3.82 -15.25
C LEU A 197 3.46 -3.85 -15.18
N ARG A 198 2.78 -2.88 -15.80
CA ARG A 198 1.31 -2.79 -15.76
C ARG A 198 0.63 -3.85 -16.62
N ASP A 199 1.30 -4.28 -17.67
CA ASP A 199 0.76 -5.17 -18.71
C ASP A 199 1.08 -6.64 -18.44
N LEU A 200 1.96 -6.92 -17.47
CA LEU A 200 2.24 -8.27 -17.00
C LEU A 200 1.05 -8.86 -16.23
N ASN A 201 0.93 -10.19 -16.28
CA ASN A 201 0.05 -10.94 -15.38
C ASN A 201 0.50 -10.76 -13.91
N THR A 202 -0.36 -11.09 -12.95
CA THR A 202 -0.08 -10.78 -11.54
C THR A 202 1.17 -11.48 -11.00
N LYS A 203 1.45 -12.70 -11.46
CA LYS A 203 2.62 -13.48 -11.05
C LYS A 203 3.92 -12.84 -11.54
N ASP A 204 4.04 -12.63 -12.84
CA ASP A 204 5.24 -12.07 -13.48
C ASP A 204 5.47 -10.65 -13.00
N LYS A 205 4.39 -9.90 -12.76
CA LYS A 205 4.47 -8.60 -12.10
C LYS A 205 5.12 -8.72 -10.72
N PHE A 206 4.62 -9.58 -9.83
CA PHE A 206 5.18 -9.71 -8.48
C PHE A 206 6.63 -10.18 -8.48
N VAL A 207 6.97 -11.13 -9.35
CA VAL A 207 8.35 -11.59 -9.52
C VAL A 207 9.24 -10.45 -10.00
N LYS A 208 8.87 -9.75 -11.09
CA LYS A 208 9.67 -8.64 -11.63
C LYS A 208 9.78 -7.48 -10.64
N GLU A 209 8.71 -7.15 -9.91
CA GLU A 209 8.75 -6.13 -8.85
C GLU A 209 9.71 -6.52 -7.72
N ALA A 210 9.68 -7.77 -7.24
CA ALA A 210 10.58 -8.24 -6.20
C ALA A 210 12.04 -8.29 -6.66
N THR A 211 12.30 -8.71 -7.89
CA THR A 211 13.65 -8.71 -8.49
C THR A 211 14.20 -7.28 -8.61
N LEU A 212 13.38 -6.33 -9.08
CA LEU A 212 13.80 -4.92 -9.15
C LEU A 212 14.10 -4.33 -7.77
N MET A 213 13.42 -4.81 -6.73
CA MET A 213 13.67 -4.39 -5.33
C MET A 213 14.79 -5.18 -4.64
N GLY A 214 15.43 -6.15 -5.30
CA GLY A 214 16.45 -7.00 -4.68
C GLY A 214 15.92 -7.82 -3.50
N LEU A 215 14.65 -8.26 -3.58
CA LEU A 215 13.99 -9.05 -2.55
C LEU A 215 13.95 -10.53 -2.96
N ASP A 216 15.11 -11.19 -2.97
CA ASP A 216 15.27 -12.56 -3.47
C ASP A 216 14.37 -13.57 -2.73
N ASP A 217 14.25 -13.44 -1.40
CA ASP A 217 13.33 -14.26 -0.60
C ASP A 217 11.89 -14.19 -1.10
N LYS A 218 11.46 -13.01 -1.58
CA LYS A 218 10.12 -12.79 -2.12
C LYS A 218 9.97 -13.38 -3.52
N VAL A 219 11.03 -13.30 -4.35
CA VAL A 219 11.06 -13.96 -5.65
C VAL A 219 10.87 -15.47 -5.48
N THR A 220 11.61 -16.09 -4.56
CA THR A 220 11.45 -17.52 -4.25
C THR A 220 10.06 -17.82 -3.71
N PHE A 221 9.54 -17.02 -2.77
CA PHE A 221 8.20 -17.19 -2.23
C PHE A 221 7.12 -17.15 -3.33
N PHE A 222 7.15 -16.18 -4.24
CA PHE A 222 6.18 -16.09 -5.34
C PHE A 222 6.24 -17.29 -6.30
N GLY A 223 7.40 -17.96 -6.41
CA GLY A 223 7.52 -19.22 -7.13
C GLY A 223 6.75 -20.38 -6.48
N THR A 224 6.49 -20.32 -5.17
CA THR A 224 5.80 -21.39 -4.40
C THR A 224 4.27 -21.22 -4.35
N VAL A 225 3.75 -20.05 -4.71
CA VAL A 225 2.31 -19.75 -4.64
C VAL A 225 1.58 -20.53 -5.75
N PRO A 226 0.47 -21.24 -5.44
CA PRO A 226 -0.29 -21.96 -6.45
C PRO A 226 -0.81 -21.06 -7.58
N GLN A 227 -0.68 -21.52 -8.83
CA GLN A 227 -1.08 -20.74 -10.01
C GLN A 227 -2.56 -20.29 -9.96
N ALA A 228 -3.44 -21.13 -9.42
CA ALA A 228 -4.86 -20.81 -9.26
C ALA A 228 -5.13 -19.52 -8.47
N ILE A 229 -4.27 -19.16 -7.51
CA ILE A 229 -4.38 -17.91 -6.75
C ILE A 229 -4.11 -16.69 -7.65
N TYR A 230 -3.11 -16.80 -8.54
CA TYR A 230 -2.80 -15.74 -9.49
C TYR A 230 -3.91 -15.58 -10.53
N ASP A 231 -4.44 -16.69 -11.05
CA ASP A 231 -5.51 -16.68 -12.04
C ASP A 231 -6.80 -16.05 -11.47
N GLU A 232 -7.13 -16.33 -10.21
CA GLU A 232 -8.26 -15.70 -9.51
C GLU A 232 -8.01 -14.19 -9.31
N LEU A 233 -6.78 -13.78 -8.95
CA LEU A 233 -6.41 -12.37 -8.82
C LEU A 233 -6.50 -11.61 -10.14
N ASP A 234 -6.03 -12.20 -11.23
CA ASP A 234 -6.10 -11.59 -12.56
C ASP A 234 -7.55 -11.48 -13.04
N THR A 235 -8.39 -12.48 -12.74
CA THR A 235 -9.83 -12.43 -13.01
C THR A 235 -10.51 -11.30 -12.23
N LEU A 236 -10.25 -11.20 -10.92
CA LEU A 236 -10.79 -10.14 -10.06
C LEU A 236 -10.33 -8.75 -10.51
N LYS A 237 -9.04 -8.60 -10.86
CA LYS A 237 -8.46 -7.35 -11.37
C LYS A 237 -9.14 -6.92 -12.67
N THR A 238 -9.37 -7.86 -13.59
CA THR A 238 -10.01 -7.59 -14.88
C THR A 238 -11.47 -7.16 -14.69
N LYS A 239 -12.25 -7.90 -13.89
CA LYS A 239 -13.64 -7.53 -13.55
C LYS A 239 -13.73 -6.15 -12.91
N THR A 240 -12.86 -5.89 -11.94
CA THR A 240 -12.86 -4.62 -11.20
C THR A 240 -12.45 -3.46 -12.11
N ARG A 241 -11.44 -3.64 -12.96
CA ARG A 241 -11.03 -2.64 -13.95
C ARG A 241 -12.16 -2.32 -14.92
N ALA A 242 -12.82 -3.35 -15.46
CA ALA A 242 -13.96 -3.19 -16.36
C ALA A 242 -15.10 -2.41 -15.68
N ALA A 243 -15.45 -2.75 -14.44
CA ALA A 243 -16.48 -2.02 -13.69
C ALA A 243 -16.13 -0.55 -13.43
N HIS A 244 -14.88 -0.24 -13.08
CA HIS A 244 -14.44 1.16 -12.94
C HIS A 244 -14.40 1.91 -14.28
N GLU A 245 -14.18 1.22 -15.38
CA GLU A 245 -14.25 1.78 -16.74
C GLU A 245 -15.68 2.04 -17.18
N ASP A 246 -16.60 1.08 -16.97
CA ASP A 246 -18.03 1.26 -17.18
C ASP A 246 -18.55 2.45 -16.40
N LEU A 247 -18.21 2.54 -15.10
CA LEU A 247 -18.52 3.71 -14.31
C LEU A 247 -17.99 4.95 -15.01
N ARG A 248 -16.71 5.05 -15.35
CA ARG A 248 -16.15 6.26 -15.98
C ARG A 248 -16.86 6.64 -17.28
N ASN A 249 -17.33 5.66 -18.03
CA ASN A 249 -18.04 5.84 -19.30
C ASN A 249 -19.55 6.09 -19.14
N GLY A 250 -20.06 6.21 -17.91
CA GLY A 250 -21.50 6.45 -17.66
C GLY A 250 -22.37 5.20 -17.87
N LYS A 251 -21.79 4.01 -17.75
CA LYS A 251 -22.49 2.72 -17.83
C LYS A 251 -22.60 2.08 -16.46
N VAL A 252 -23.72 1.39 -16.21
CA VAL A 252 -23.91 0.62 -14.97
C VAL A 252 -23.01 -0.62 -15.04
N PRO A 253 -22.08 -0.82 -14.09
CA PRO A 253 -21.20 -1.98 -14.09
C PRO A 253 -21.95 -3.30 -13.94
N THR A 254 -21.43 -4.34 -14.60
CA THR A 254 -21.86 -5.73 -14.39
C THR A 254 -20.78 -6.47 -13.60
N LEU A 255 -21.11 -6.93 -12.39
CA LEU A 255 -20.17 -7.50 -11.40
C LEU A 255 -20.67 -8.81 -10.81
#